data_AF-A0A4U9W0I8-F1
#
_entry.id   AF-A0A4U9W0I8-F1
#
_cell.length_a   1.000
_cell.length_b   1.000
_cell.length_c   1.000
_cell.angle_alpha   90.00
_cell.angle_beta   90.00
_cell.angle_gamma   90.00
#
_symmetry.space_group_name_H-M   'P 1'
#
loop_
_entity.id
_entity.type
_entity.pdbx_description
1 polymer ?
#
loop_
_entity_poly.entity_id
_entity_poly.type
_entity_poly.pdbx_seq_one_letter_code
_entity_poly.pdbx_strand_id
1 'polypeptide(L)'
;MGKNLWTEGAEGEPISIYCAFNELDEARFVVNRIKAWQDNGGALNDCAILYRSNAQSRVLEEALLQTAMPYRIYGGMRFFERQEIKDALAYLRLIANRNDDAAFERVVNTPNARHWRSHPRRSAPGGTRPSTDAVAGYPCAAAR
;
A
#
# COMPACT_ATOMS: atom_id res chain seq x y z
N MET A 1 -40.30 -13.85 -0.85
CA MET A 1 -40.26 -15.29 -0.49
C MET A 1 -39.13 -15.48 0.51
N GLY A 2 -39.46 -15.83 1.75
CA GLY A 2 -38.47 -16.04 2.82
C GLY A 2 -37.93 -17.47 2.79
N LYS A 3 -36.62 -17.63 2.97
CA LYS A 3 -35.95 -18.94 3.03
C LYS A 3 -35.81 -19.32 4.50
N ASN A 4 -36.41 -20.44 4.92
CA ASN A 4 -36.26 -20.95 6.29
C ASN A 4 -34.99 -21.79 6.38
N LEU A 5 -34.00 -21.30 7.12
CA LEU A 5 -32.76 -22.01 7.40
C LEU A 5 -32.94 -22.83 8.67
N TRP A 6 -32.52 -24.10 8.63
CA TRP A 6 -32.55 -25.02 9.76
C TRP A 6 -31.21 -25.78 9.81
N THR A 7 -30.82 -26.26 10.99
CA THR A 7 -29.61 -27.07 11.18
C THR A 7 -29.92 -28.23 12.12
N GLU A 8 -29.29 -29.39 11.92
CA GLU A 8 -29.43 -30.58 12.78
C GLU A 8 -28.47 -30.58 13.98
N GLY A 9 -27.65 -29.53 14.10
CA GLY A 9 -26.66 -29.40 15.17
C GLY A 9 -27.29 -29.21 16.55
N ALA A 10 -26.53 -29.59 17.59
CA ALA A 10 -26.88 -29.29 18.98
C ALA A 10 -26.84 -27.77 19.25
N GLU A 11 -27.54 -27.32 20.29
CA GLU A 11 -27.41 -25.93 20.77
C GLU A 11 -25.95 -25.64 21.14
N GLY A 12 -25.37 -24.64 20.46
CA GLY A 12 -24.00 -24.18 20.69
C GLY A 12 -23.91 -23.15 21.82
N GLU A 13 -22.69 -22.65 22.05
CA GLU A 13 -22.51 -21.53 22.97
C GLU A 13 -23.25 -20.28 22.49
N PRO A 14 -23.85 -19.51 23.42
CA PRO A 14 -24.54 -18.28 23.07
C PRO A 14 -23.56 -17.23 22.51
N ILE A 15 -24.03 -16.48 21.51
CA ILE A 15 -23.26 -15.41 20.90
C ILE A 15 -23.04 -14.30 21.93
N SER A 16 -21.77 -14.00 22.21
CA SER A 16 -21.38 -12.91 23.10
C SER A 16 -21.22 -11.61 22.32
N ILE A 17 -21.72 -10.50 22.87
CA ILE A 17 -21.53 -9.15 22.32
C ILE A 17 -20.75 -8.34 23.33
N TYR A 18 -19.68 -7.70 22.87
CA TYR A 18 -18.86 -6.80 23.68
C TYR A 18 -18.83 -5.41 23.06
N CYS A 19 -19.17 -4.40 23.85
CA CYS A 19 -19.11 -3.00 23.45
C CYS A 19 -17.85 -2.36 24.05
N ALA A 20 -16.79 -2.27 23.25
CA ALA A 20 -15.54 -1.64 23.65
C ALA A 20 -15.68 -0.11 23.72
N PHE A 21 -14.81 0.54 24.50
CA PHE A 21 -14.81 2.01 24.61
C PHE A 21 -14.12 2.69 23.41
N ASN A 22 -13.13 2.02 22.83
CA ASN A 22 -12.40 2.49 21.65
C ASN A 22 -11.89 1.30 20.81
N GLU A 23 -11.38 1.59 19.60
CA GLU A 23 -10.90 0.55 18.66
C GLU A 23 -9.68 -0.22 19.21
N LEU A 24 -8.85 0.41 20.04
CA LEU A 24 -7.67 -0.24 20.62
C LEU A 24 -8.06 -1.25 21.72
N ASP A 25 -9.06 -0.89 22.52
CA ASP A 25 -9.67 -1.70 23.56
C ASP A 25 -10.41 -2.90 22.94
N GLU A 26 -11.15 -2.66 21.85
CA GLU A 26 -11.76 -3.73 21.05
C GLU A 26 -10.70 -4.73 20.55
N ALA A 27 -9.62 -4.22 19.93
CA ALA A 27 -8.57 -5.07 19.39
C ALA A 27 -7.87 -5.89 20.49
N ARG A 28 -7.57 -5.27 21.64
CA ARG A 28 -7.00 -5.96 22.80
C ARG A 28 -7.94 -7.02 23.35
N PHE A 29 -9.23 -6.72 23.45
CA PHE A 29 -10.23 -7.67 23.91
C PHE A 29 -10.30 -8.90 22.99
N VAL A 30 -10.37 -8.69 21.67
CA VAL A 30 -10.38 -9.78 20.68
C VAL A 30 -9.12 -10.64 20.79
N VAL A 31 -7.94 -10.01 20.84
CA VAL A 31 -6.64 -10.69 20.98
C VAL A 31 -6.58 -11.50 22.28
N ASN A 32 -7.02 -10.93 23.40
CA ASN A 32 -7.05 -11.63 24.68
C ASN A 32 -8.00 -12.83 24.67
N ARG A 33 -9.13 -12.74 23.96
CA ARG A 33 -10.08 -13.85 23.79
C ARG A 33 -9.45 -15.00 22.99
N ILE A 34 -8.75 -14.68 21.90
CA ILE A 34 -8.02 -15.68 21.09
C ILE A 34 -6.90 -16.32 21.91
N LYS A 35 -6.18 -15.52 22.70
CA LYS A 35 -5.14 -16.03 23.60
C LYS A 35 -5.71 -16.98 24.65
N ALA A 36 -6.81 -16.61 25.30
CA ALA A 36 -7.47 -17.49 26.25
C ALA A 36 -7.96 -18.80 25.59
N TRP A 37 -8.44 -18.74 24.35
CA TRP A 37 -8.78 -19.93 23.57
C TRP A 37 -7.56 -20.83 23.31
N GLN A 38 -6.43 -20.23 22.93
CA GLN A 38 -5.18 -20.95 22.73
C GLN A 38 -4.66 -21.59 24.04
N ASP A 39 -4.74 -20.86 25.15
CA ASP A 39 -4.33 -21.33 26.48
C ASP A 39 -5.19 -22.52 26.94
N ASN A 40 -6.46 -22.58 26.50
CA ASN A 40 -7.36 -23.71 26.71
C ASN A 40 -7.14 -24.90 25.75
N GLY A 41 -6.09 -24.84 24.90
CA GLY A 41 -5.73 -25.90 23.95
C GLY A 41 -6.35 -25.76 22.56
N GLY A 42 -7.03 -24.63 22.28
CA GLY A 42 -7.61 -24.34 20.98
C GLY A 42 -6.56 -24.02 19.91
N ALA A 43 -6.81 -24.44 18.67
CA ALA A 43 -5.94 -24.11 17.55
C ALA A 43 -6.23 -22.69 17.03
N LEU A 44 -5.18 -21.91 16.76
CA LEU A 44 -5.31 -20.57 16.17
C LEU A 44 -5.92 -20.59 14.76
N ASN A 45 -5.79 -21.72 14.04
CA ASN A 45 -6.36 -21.90 12.71
C ASN A 45 -7.90 -21.96 12.71
N ASP A 46 -8.52 -22.20 13.87
CA ASP A 46 -9.98 -22.24 14.04
C ASP A 46 -10.55 -20.85 14.38
N CYS A 47 -9.68 -19.84 14.57
CA CYS A 47 -10.07 -18.47 14.85
C CYS A 47 -10.02 -17.61 13.59
N ALA A 48 -11.08 -16.85 13.34
CA ALA A 48 -11.12 -15.86 12.27
C ALA A 48 -11.67 -14.53 12.78
N ILE A 49 -11.06 -13.43 12.35
CA ILE A 49 -11.52 -12.07 12.63
C ILE A 49 -12.09 -11.50 11.34
N LEU A 50 -13.38 -11.16 11.35
CA LEU A 50 -14.05 -10.51 10.23
C LEU A 50 -14.30 -9.04 10.56
N TYR A 51 -13.96 -8.16 9.62
CA TYR A 51 -14.16 -6.73 9.74
C TYR A 51 -14.76 -6.19 8.44
N ARG A 52 -15.36 -5.00 8.51
CA ARG A 52 -16.10 -4.40 7.40
C ARG A 52 -15.20 -3.64 6.42
N SER A 53 -14.18 -2.95 6.95
CA SER A 53 -13.30 -2.08 6.17
C SER A 53 -11.84 -2.37 6.42
N ASN A 54 -11.02 -2.24 5.37
CA ASN A 54 -9.57 -2.43 5.44
C ASN A 54 -8.87 -1.46 6.40
N ALA A 55 -9.48 -0.32 6.75
CA ALA A 55 -8.90 0.60 7.75
C ALA A 55 -8.84 -0.02 9.15
N GLN A 56 -9.79 -0.91 9.49
CA GLN A 56 -9.89 -1.55 10.80
C GLN A 56 -8.78 -2.60 11.03
N SER A 57 -8.21 -3.13 9.95
CA SER A 57 -7.13 -4.12 10.04
C SER A 57 -5.91 -3.61 10.82
N ARG A 58 -5.58 -2.33 10.70
CA ARG A 58 -4.37 -1.74 11.30
C ARG A 58 -4.30 -1.94 12.81
N VAL A 59 -5.38 -1.63 13.53
CA VAL A 59 -5.39 -1.68 15.00
C VAL A 59 -5.34 -3.13 15.50
N LEU A 60 -6.01 -4.04 14.79
CA LEU A 60 -5.97 -5.47 15.05
C LEU A 60 -4.58 -6.05 14.81
N GLU A 61 -3.94 -5.71 13.69
CA GLU A 61 -2.56 -6.12 13.38
C GLU A 61 -1.58 -5.65 14.45
N GLU A 62 -1.68 -4.40 14.88
CA GLU A 62 -0.83 -3.85 15.93
C GLU A 62 -0.98 -4.63 17.26
N ALA A 63 -2.22 -4.94 17.65
CA ALA A 63 -2.49 -5.71 18.86
C ALA A 63 -1.98 -7.17 18.76
N LEU A 64 -2.10 -7.80 17.59
CA LEU A 64 -1.57 -9.14 17.31
C LEU A 64 -0.04 -9.17 17.34
N LEU A 65 0.60 -8.15 16.77
CA LEU A 65 2.06 -8.00 16.79
C LEU A 65 2.59 -7.75 18.21
N GLN A 66 1.93 -6.90 19.00
CA GLN A 66 2.29 -6.63 20.39
C GLN A 66 2.25 -7.89 21.26
N THR A 67 1.33 -8.81 20.95
CA THR A 67 1.19 -10.10 21.66
C THR A 67 2.00 -11.23 21.04
N ALA A 68 2.77 -10.95 19.99
CA ALA A 68 3.56 -11.92 19.22
C ALA A 68 2.74 -13.11 18.71
N MET A 69 1.45 -12.93 18.43
CA MET A 69 0.59 -13.98 17.91
C MET A 69 0.72 -14.11 16.39
N PRO A 70 0.90 -15.34 15.85
CA PRO A 70 0.97 -15.54 14.42
C PRO A 70 -0.41 -15.32 13.78
N TYR A 71 -0.45 -14.54 12.70
CA TYR A 71 -1.69 -14.23 11.98
C TYR A 71 -1.49 -14.24 10.47
N ARG A 72 -2.58 -14.41 9.73
CA ARG A 72 -2.63 -14.31 8.27
C ARG A 72 -3.83 -13.49 7.84
N ILE A 73 -3.61 -12.55 6.94
CA ILE A 73 -4.66 -11.71 6.36
C ILE A 73 -5.12 -12.33 5.05
N TYR A 74 -6.44 -12.42 4.88
CA TYR A 74 -7.09 -12.87 3.65
C TYR A 74 -7.92 -11.72 3.06
N GLY A 75 -7.88 -11.53 1.73
CA GLY A 75 -8.72 -10.54 1.05
C GLY A 75 -8.12 -9.13 0.85
N GLY A 76 -6.81 -8.95 1.07
CA GLY A 76 -6.11 -7.69 0.76
C GLY A 76 -4.58 -7.80 0.80
N MET A 77 -3.87 -6.80 0.29
CA MET A 77 -2.43 -6.63 0.57
C MET A 77 -2.27 -6.22 2.04
N ARG A 78 -1.26 -6.76 2.75
CA ARG A 78 -0.89 -6.30 4.09
C ARG A 78 -0.74 -4.78 4.08
N PHE A 79 -1.03 -4.09 5.18
CA PHE A 79 -0.88 -2.62 5.24
C PHE A 79 0.51 -2.19 4.74
N PHE A 80 1.58 -2.85 5.20
CA PHE A 80 2.96 -2.61 4.74
C PHE A 80 3.27 -3.05 3.32
N GLU A 81 2.41 -3.84 2.68
CA GLU A 81 2.60 -4.31 1.32
C GLU A 81 2.04 -3.38 0.25
N ARG A 82 1.19 -2.42 0.64
CA ARG A 82 0.62 -1.42 -0.27
C ARG A 82 1.72 -0.55 -0.89
N GLN A 83 1.61 -0.30 -2.19
CA GLN A 83 2.62 0.45 -2.95
C GLN A 83 2.85 1.84 -2.34
N GLU A 84 1.79 2.57 -2.01
CA GLU A 84 1.89 3.93 -1.44
C GLU A 84 2.69 3.98 -0.13
N ILE A 85 2.54 2.97 0.73
CA ILE A 85 3.26 2.88 2.01
C ILE A 85 4.72 2.50 1.79
N LYS A 86 4.98 1.59 0.83
CA LYS A 86 6.34 1.26 0.41
C LYS A 86 7.05 2.46 -0.23
N ASP A 87 6.34 3.25 -1.03
CA ASP A 87 6.88 4.44 -1.69
C ASP A 87 7.22 5.50 -0.65
N ALA A 88 6.29 5.81 0.28
CA ALA A 88 6.55 6.77 1.36
C ALA A 88 7.74 6.35 2.24
N LEU A 89 7.84 5.07 2.61
CA LEU A 89 8.99 4.53 3.34
C LEU A 89 10.29 4.61 2.52
N ALA A 90 10.24 4.38 1.21
CA ALA A 90 11.41 4.49 0.34
C ALA A 90 11.92 5.93 0.25
N TYR A 91 11.02 6.94 0.14
CA TYR A 91 11.40 8.35 0.21
C TYR A 91 12.07 8.71 1.55
N LEU A 92 11.51 8.26 2.67
CA LEU A 92 12.10 8.50 4.00
C LEU A 92 13.47 7.82 4.15
N ARG A 93 13.63 6.59 3.63
CA ARG A 93 14.90 5.87 3.63
C ARG A 93 15.95 6.57 2.77
N LEU A 94 15.58 7.12 1.61
CA LEU A 94 16.49 7.87 0.73
C LEU A 94 16.99 9.16 1.38
N ILE A 95 16.14 9.84 2.16
CA ILE A 95 16.54 11.02 2.95
C ILE A 95 17.51 10.63 4.07
N ALA A 96 17.25 9.49 4.73
CA ALA A 96 18.08 9.01 5.85
C ALA A 96 19.41 8.36 5.41
N ASN A 97 19.44 7.71 4.24
CA ASN A 97 20.61 7.02 3.69
C ASN A 97 20.60 7.09 2.14
N ARG A 98 21.51 7.88 1.57
CA ARG A 98 21.59 8.12 0.12
C ARG A 98 22.17 6.97 -0.71
N ASN A 99 22.74 5.95 -0.07
CA ASN A 99 23.39 4.82 -0.76
C ASN A 99 22.50 3.56 -0.85
N ASP A 100 21.19 3.66 -0.59
CA ASP A 100 20.26 2.54 -0.70
C ASP A 100 19.72 2.43 -2.15
N ASP A 101 20.49 1.74 -3.01
CA ASP A 101 20.19 1.54 -4.44
C ASP A 101 18.81 0.85 -4.66
N ALA A 102 18.38 -0.01 -3.74
CA ALA A 102 17.10 -0.71 -3.82
C ALA A 102 15.89 0.21 -3.52
N ALA A 103 16.08 1.23 -2.69
CA ALA A 103 15.07 2.27 -2.47
C ALA A 103 15.02 3.26 -3.66
N PHE A 104 16.17 3.57 -4.26
CA PHE A 104 16.29 4.47 -5.41
C PHE A 104 15.60 3.93 -6.68
N GLU A 105 15.87 2.67 -7.03
CA GLU A 105 15.23 1.96 -8.18
C GLU A 105 13.69 1.92 -8.07
N ARG A 106 13.16 1.84 -6.84
CA ARG A 106 11.71 1.83 -6.58
C ARG A 106 11.10 3.23 -6.69
N VAL A 107 11.76 4.25 -6.15
CA VAL A 107 11.31 5.65 -6.20
C VAL A 107 11.31 6.22 -7.61
N VAL A 108 12.28 5.87 -8.45
CA VAL A 108 12.37 6.35 -9.84
C VAL A 108 11.18 5.89 -10.70
N ASN A 109 10.55 4.75 -10.35
CA ASN A 109 9.45 4.17 -11.11
C ASN A 109 8.05 4.51 -10.57
N THR A 110 7.93 5.21 -9.43
CA THR A 110 6.64 5.57 -8.82
C THR A 110 6.65 7.05 -8.41
N PRO A 111 5.86 7.95 -9.05
CA PRO A 111 4.78 7.71 -10.00
C PRO A 111 5.28 7.61 -11.45
N ASN A 112 4.55 6.86 -12.25
CA ASN A 112 4.60 6.91 -13.71
C ASN A 112 4.51 8.37 -14.17
N ALA A 113 5.67 8.96 -14.49
CA ALA A 113 5.86 10.31 -15.02
C ALA A 113 5.28 10.50 -16.44
N ARG A 114 4.15 9.85 -16.73
CA ARG A 114 3.40 9.99 -17.97
C ARG A 114 2.68 11.34 -18.03
N HIS A 115 2.30 11.90 -16.88
CA HIS A 115 1.68 13.22 -16.80
C HIS A 115 2.67 14.36 -17.09
N TRP A 116 3.95 14.24 -16.72
CA TRP A 116 4.93 15.34 -16.89
C TRP A 116 5.51 15.44 -18.31
N ARG A 117 5.42 14.39 -19.14
CA ARG A 117 5.97 14.37 -20.50
C ARG A 117 5.13 15.10 -21.55
N SER A 118 4.03 15.76 -21.19
CA SER A 118 3.16 16.48 -22.13
C SER A 118 3.32 18.00 -22.12
N HIS A 119 4.39 18.55 -21.54
CA HIS A 119 4.77 19.94 -21.84
C HIS A 119 5.54 19.98 -23.16
N PRO A 120 4.93 20.40 -24.28
CA PRO A 120 5.72 20.74 -25.46
C PRO A 120 6.64 21.88 -25.05
N ARG A 121 7.95 21.70 -25.22
CA ARG A 121 8.89 22.83 -25.20
C ARG A 121 8.41 23.82 -26.25
N ARG A 122 7.79 24.91 -25.80
CA ARG A 122 7.35 26.02 -26.65
C ARG A 122 8.62 26.66 -27.21
N SER A 123 8.99 26.29 -28.43
CA SER A 123 10.02 26.98 -29.20
C SER A 123 9.62 28.44 -29.36
N ALA A 124 10.47 29.34 -28.86
CA ALA A 124 10.28 30.78 -29.02
C ALA A 124 10.28 31.16 -30.52
N PRO A 125 9.39 32.05 -30.99
CA PRO A 125 9.47 32.57 -32.35
C PRO A 125 10.63 33.57 -32.43
N GLY A 126 11.73 33.14 -33.05
CA GLY A 126 12.85 34.00 -33.40
C GLY A 126 12.42 35.05 -34.40
N GLY A 127 12.49 36.31 -34.00
CA GLY A 127 12.25 37.47 -34.86
C GLY A 127 13.32 37.57 -35.94
N THR A 128 12.85 37.69 -37.18
CA THR A 128 13.63 38.17 -38.32
C THR A 128 14.03 39.64 -38.14
N ARG A 129 15.29 39.97 -38.47
CA ARG A 129 15.71 41.10 -39.34
C ARG A 129 17.23 41.05 -39.60
N PRO A 130 17.75 41.70 -40.66
CA PRO A 130 18.66 41.06 -41.60
C PRO A 130 20.08 41.67 -41.69
N SER A 131 20.89 40.96 -42.47
CA SER A 131 21.99 41.42 -43.34
C SER A 131 23.15 42.21 -42.74
N THR A 132 24.34 41.61 -42.73
CA THR A 132 25.47 42.12 -43.54
C THR A 132 26.51 41.02 -43.71
N ASP A 133 26.97 40.89 -44.96
CA ASP A 133 28.29 40.44 -45.41
C ASP A 133 28.72 39.00 -45.07
N ALA A 134 28.67 38.09 -46.04
CA ALA A 134 29.70 37.93 -47.08
C ALA A 134 31.07 37.54 -46.49
N VAL A 135 31.46 36.30 -46.72
CA VAL A 135 32.66 35.91 -47.49
C VAL A 135 33.11 34.50 -47.08
N ALA A 136 33.17 33.63 -48.10
CA ALA A 136 34.00 32.41 -48.23
C ALA A 136 33.80 31.27 -47.20
N GLY A 137 33.61 30.01 -47.58
CA GLY A 137 33.71 29.37 -48.88
C GLY A 137 33.25 27.91 -48.79
N TYR A 138 32.67 27.46 -49.90
CA TYR A 138 32.43 26.07 -50.32
C TYR A 138 33.72 25.21 -50.30
N PRO A 139 33.73 23.90 -50.67
CA PRO A 139 32.63 22.98 -51.06
C PRO A 139 32.74 21.56 -50.42
N CYS A 140 31.71 20.74 -50.58
CA CYS A 140 31.74 19.34 -51.08
C CYS A 140 30.37 18.70 -50.78
N ALA A 141 29.45 18.63 -51.73
CA ALA A 141 29.37 17.58 -52.75
C ALA A 141 29.30 16.16 -52.13
N ALA A 142 28.08 15.61 -52.03
CA ALA A 142 27.64 14.48 -52.85
C ALA A 142 26.27 13.98 -52.35
N ALA A 143 25.23 14.42 -53.04
CA ALA A 143 23.94 13.75 -53.10
C ALA A 143 24.02 12.53 -54.03
N ARG A 144 23.08 11.59 -53.84
CA ARG A 144 22.42 10.89 -54.94
C ARG A 144 21.06 11.52 -55.14
#